data_AF-A0A662BES1-F1
#
_entry.id   AF-A0A662BES1-F1
#
_cell.length_a   1.000
_cell.length_b   1.000
_cell.length_c   1.000
_cell.angle_alpha   90.00
_cell.angle_beta   90.00
_cell.angle_gamma   90.00
#
_symmetry.space_group_name_H-M   'P 1'
#
loop_
_entity.id
_entity.type
_entity.pdbx_description
1 polymer ?
#
loop_
_entity_poly.entity_id
_entity_poly.type
_entity_poly.pdbx_seq_one_letter_code
_entity_poly.pdbx_strand_id
1 'polypeptide(L)'
;MSDNLIQNKIKINFENTEIAFKSKSNAQLNKAYLLFKVMGNPGLVKVGNSLTKIAIGIHFPIGWAARPTLYAHFVGGETIKKCNTAVKALGEYNVKAILDYSVEGKDDDVDIEKALTETIDSIKNAGQNPN
;
A
#
# COMPACT_ATOMS: atom_id res chain seq x y z
N MET A 1 30.65 36.61 -16.39
CA MET A 1 29.87 37.04 -15.19
C MET A 1 28.46 36.42 -15.16
N SER A 2 28.26 35.28 -15.82
CA SER A 2 26.96 34.62 -16.03
C SER A 2 26.88 33.18 -15.48
N ASP A 3 28.02 32.58 -15.12
CA ASP A 3 28.08 31.13 -14.85
C ASP A 3 27.89 30.76 -13.36
N ASN A 4 27.73 31.76 -12.49
CA ASN A 4 27.57 31.56 -11.03
C ASN A 4 26.11 31.45 -10.57
N LEU A 5 25.12 31.41 -11.48
CA LEU A 5 23.70 31.36 -11.13
C LEU A 5 23.06 29.97 -11.25
N ILE A 6 23.76 28.95 -11.77
CA ILE A 6 23.16 27.63 -12.11
C ILE A 6 23.49 26.50 -11.10
N GLN A 7 24.31 26.76 -10.06
CA GLN A 7 24.70 25.72 -9.10
C GLN A 7 24.03 25.84 -7.72
N ASN A 8 22.78 26.29 -7.66
CA ASN A 8 21.92 25.96 -6.51
C ASN A 8 21.25 24.60 -6.77
N LYS A 9 22.09 23.57 -6.89
CA LYS A 9 21.67 22.17 -7.00
C LYS A 9 21.02 21.81 -5.66
N ILE A 10 19.69 21.74 -5.63
CA ILE A 10 18.93 21.27 -4.46
C ILE A 10 19.56 19.93 -4.03
N LYS A 11 20.23 19.92 -2.89
CA LYS A 11 20.87 18.71 -2.34
C LYS A 11 19.76 17.84 -1.76
N ILE A 12 19.18 16.98 -2.59
CA ILE A 12 18.19 15.99 -2.17
C ILE A 12 18.89 15.02 -1.21
N ASN A 13 18.44 14.99 0.05
CA ASN A 13 18.93 14.06 1.06
C ASN A 13 17.92 12.92 1.22
N PHE A 14 18.27 11.74 0.70
CA PHE A 14 17.41 10.55 0.79
C PHE A 14 17.34 9.94 2.19
N GLU A 15 18.28 10.29 3.09
CA GLU A 15 18.31 9.81 4.47
C GLU A 15 17.46 10.68 5.42
N ASN A 16 16.81 11.73 4.91
CA ASN A 16 15.94 12.57 5.72
C ASN A 16 14.59 11.88 5.98
N THR A 17 14.54 11.10 7.06
CA THR A 17 13.33 10.37 7.49
C THR A 17 12.21 11.30 7.96
N GLU A 18 12.51 12.50 8.47
CA GLU A 18 11.50 13.49 8.83
C GLU A 18 10.67 13.89 7.60
N ILE A 19 11.33 14.16 6.47
CA ILE A 19 10.63 14.45 5.22
C ILE A 19 9.93 13.19 4.69
N ALA A 20 10.59 12.03 4.71
CA ALA A 20 10.04 10.78 4.19
C ALA A 20 8.76 10.34 4.90
N PHE A 21 8.66 10.60 6.20
CA PHE A 21 7.51 10.22 7.04
C PHE A 21 6.63 11.39 7.42
N LYS A 22 6.80 12.57 6.82
CA LYS A 22 6.04 13.79 7.13
C LYS A 22 4.51 13.61 7.04
N SER A 23 4.06 12.70 6.18
CA SER A 23 2.64 12.37 6.00
C SER A 23 2.06 11.40 7.06
N LYS A 24 2.88 10.97 8.04
CA LYS A 24 2.50 9.96 9.03
C LYS A 24 2.53 10.53 10.45
N SER A 25 1.52 10.17 11.22
CA SER A 25 1.48 10.43 12.67
C SER A 25 2.34 9.42 13.45
N ASN A 26 2.73 9.77 14.67
CA ASN A 26 3.45 8.88 15.58
C ASN A 26 2.73 7.54 15.81
N ALA A 27 1.40 7.56 15.87
CA ALA A 27 0.60 6.34 16.01
C ALA A 27 0.73 5.43 14.77
N GLN A 28 0.72 6.00 13.56
CA GLN A 28 0.91 5.24 12.33
C GLN A 28 2.34 4.67 12.23
N LEU A 29 3.35 5.44 12.65
CA LEU A 29 4.75 4.99 12.68
C LEU A 29 4.96 3.85 13.67
N ASN A 30 4.44 3.96 14.89
CA ASN A 30 4.53 2.90 15.89
C ASN A 30 3.83 1.61 15.44
N LYS A 31 2.67 1.73 14.77
CA LYS A 31 1.96 0.61 14.19
C LYS A 31 2.75 -0.08 13.08
N ALA A 32 3.34 0.69 12.17
CA ALA A 32 4.21 0.17 11.12
C ALA A 32 5.44 -0.53 11.71
N TYR A 33 6.08 0.09 12.70
CA TYR A 33 7.22 -0.50 13.41
C TYR A 33 6.87 -1.87 14.02
N LEU A 34 5.75 -1.96 14.74
CA LEU A 34 5.31 -3.23 15.32
C LEU A 34 5.03 -4.29 14.24
N LEU A 35 4.36 -3.89 13.15
CA LEU A 35 4.07 -4.78 12.02
C LEU A 35 5.35 -5.37 11.42
N PHE A 36 6.32 -4.51 11.06
CA PHE A 36 7.59 -4.96 10.50
C PHE A 36 8.42 -5.77 11.48
N LYS A 37 8.36 -5.45 12.79
CA LYS A 37 9.04 -6.23 13.82
C LYS A 37 8.50 -7.64 13.94
N VAL A 38 7.17 -7.82 13.80
CA VAL A 38 6.55 -9.16 13.79
C VAL A 38 6.91 -9.90 12.51
N MET A 39 6.83 -9.24 11.34
CA MET A 39 7.17 -9.84 10.05
C MET A 39 8.65 -10.23 9.94
N GLY A 40 9.54 -9.47 10.58
CA GLY A 40 10.97 -9.76 10.64
C GLY A 40 11.36 -10.89 11.58
N ASN A 41 10.41 -11.49 12.31
CA ASN A 41 10.67 -12.63 13.20
C ASN A 41 10.18 -13.95 12.55
N PRO A 42 11.08 -14.81 12.04
CA PRO A 42 10.70 -16.04 11.36
C PRO A 42 9.88 -17.01 12.22
N GLY A 43 10.12 -17.04 13.53
CA GLY A 43 9.38 -17.89 14.47
C GLY A 43 7.92 -17.47 14.59
N LEU A 44 7.68 -16.16 14.78
CA LEU A 44 6.32 -15.61 14.84
C LEU A 44 5.60 -15.79 13.50
N VAL A 45 6.28 -15.57 12.37
CA VAL A 45 5.70 -15.78 11.04
C VAL A 45 5.30 -17.25 10.83
N LYS A 46 6.14 -18.21 11.23
CA LYS A 46 5.83 -19.64 11.09
C LYS A 46 4.61 -20.06 11.94
N VAL A 47 4.54 -19.58 13.18
CA VAL A 47 3.40 -19.82 14.06
C VAL A 47 2.13 -19.18 13.49
N GLY A 48 2.21 -17.90 13.10
CA GLY A 48 1.10 -17.17 12.50
C GLY A 48 0.55 -17.89 11.26
N ASN A 49 1.41 -18.29 10.32
CA ASN A 49 1.01 -19.04 9.14
C ASN A 49 0.27 -20.34 9.47
N SER A 50 0.72 -21.06 10.50
CA SER A 50 0.08 -22.31 10.93
C SER A 50 -1.30 -22.05 11.51
N LEU A 51 -1.42 -21.05 12.38
CA LEU A 51 -2.70 -20.63 12.96
C LEU A 51 -3.68 -20.13 11.89
N THR A 52 -3.21 -19.34 10.93
CA THR A 52 -4.02 -18.83 9.83
C THR A 52 -4.57 -19.97 8.97
N LYS A 53 -3.75 -20.99 8.65
CA LYS A 53 -4.21 -22.18 7.93
C LYS A 53 -5.30 -22.93 8.68
N ILE A 54 -5.13 -23.12 10.00
CA ILE A 54 -6.14 -23.76 10.85
C ILE A 54 -7.43 -22.94 10.85
N ALA A 55 -7.33 -21.63 11.08
CA ALA A 55 -8.46 -20.71 11.11
C ALA A 55 -9.25 -20.75 9.81
N ILE A 56 -8.58 -20.71 8.66
CA ILE A 56 -9.22 -20.84 7.34
C ILE A 56 -9.88 -22.22 7.18
N GLY A 57 -9.20 -23.30 7.59
CA GLY A 57 -9.73 -24.67 7.50
C GLY A 57 -11.01 -24.88 8.31
N ILE A 58 -11.15 -24.21 9.45
CA ILE A 58 -12.39 -24.22 10.27
C ILE A 58 -13.39 -23.11 9.89
N HIS A 59 -13.15 -22.39 8.79
CA HIS A 59 -13.97 -21.25 8.35
C HIS A 59 -14.09 -20.11 9.38
N PHE A 60 -13.08 -19.96 10.24
CA PHE A 60 -13.04 -18.86 11.20
C PHE A 60 -12.74 -17.54 10.47
N PRO A 61 -13.55 -16.50 10.66
CA PRO A 61 -13.39 -15.23 9.95
C PRO A 61 -12.15 -14.50 10.49
N ILE A 62 -11.03 -14.53 9.76
CA ILE A 62 -9.78 -13.83 10.14
C ILE A 62 -9.74 -12.36 9.71
N GLY A 63 -10.74 -11.92 8.93
CA GLY A 63 -10.78 -10.57 8.36
C GLY A 63 -10.79 -9.44 9.40
N TRP A 64 -11.33 -9.69 10.60
CA TRP A 64 -11.33 -8.70 11.68
C TRP A 64 -9.92 -8.39 12.21
N ALA A 65 -8.99 -9.34 12.12
CA ALA A 65 -7.60 -9.16 12.54
C ALA A 65 -6.74 -8.60 11.39
N ALA A 66 -6.95 -9.08 10.17
CA ALA A 66 -6.16 -8.71 9.00
C ALA A 66 -6.45 -7.28 8.50
N ARG A 67 -7.73 -6.85 8.51
CA ARG A 67 -8.16 -5.52 8.04
C ARG A 67 -7.48 -4.35 8.78
N PRO A 68 -7.53 -4.28 10.13
CA PRO A 68 -6.93 -3.18 10.86
C PRO A 68 -5.40 -3.26 10.92
N THR A 69 -4.77 -4.36 10.49
CA THR A 69 -3.30 -4.53 10.57
C THR A 69 -2.66 -4.46 9.19
N LEU A 70 -2.55 -5.60 8.51
CA LEU A 70 -1.88 -5.77 7.22
C LEU A 70 -2.54 -4.93 6.12
N TYR A 71 -3.87 -5.01 5.99
CA TYR A 71 -4.57 -4.28 4.93
C TYR A 71 -4.44 -2.77 5.12
N ALA A 72 -4.60 -2.29 6.36
CA ALA A 72 -4.44 -0.87 6.66
C ALA A 72 -3.03 -0.32 6.36
N HIS A 73 -2.02 -1.17 6.20
CA HIS A 73 -0.65 -0.75 5.87
C HIS A 73 -0.31 -0.94 4.39
N PHE A 74 -0.72 -2.06 3.78
CA PHE A 74 -0.31 -2.46 2.43
C PHE A 74 -1.40 -2.29 1.36
N VAL A 75 -2.67 -2.14 1.73
CA VAL A 75 -3.80 -2.10 0.79
C VAL A 75 -4.41 -0.70 0.81
N GLY A 76 -4.36 -0.01 -0.34
CA GLY A 76 -4.95 1.33 -0.50
C GLY A 76 -6.47 1.35 -0.38
N GLY A 77 -7.12 0.23 -0.70
CA GLY A 77 -8.56 0.00 -0.58
C GLY A 77 -8.97 -1.32 -1.24
N GLU A 78 -10.10 -1.89 -0.82
CA GLU A 78 -10.63 -3.14 -1.40
C GLU A 78 -11.36 -2.90 -2.73
N THR A 79 -11.58 -1.64 -3.12
CA THR A 79 -12.19 -1.22 -4.39
C THR A 79 -11.55 0.07 -4.84
N ILE A 80 -11.58 0.38 -6.15
CA ILE A 80 -11.10 1.64 -6.72
C ILE A 80 -11.65 2.85 -5.95
N LYS A 81 -12.95 2.83 -5.62
CA LYS A 81 -13.59 3.90 -4.84
C LYS A 81 -13.01 4.05 -3.43
N LYS A 82 -12.71 2.94 -2.74
CA LYS A 82 -12.08 2.96 -1.41
C LYS A 82 -10.62 3.45 -1.48
N CYS A 83 -9.92 3.17 -2.59
CA CYS A 83 -8.56 3.65 -2.82
C CYS A 83 -8.45 5.18 -2.86
N ASN A 84 -9.52 5.89 -3.24
CA ASN A 84 -9.52 7.36 -3.29
C ASN A 84 -9.12 8.03 -1.98
N THR A 85 -9.37 7.41 -0.82
CA THR A 85 -8.91 7.92 0.47
C THR A 85 -7.38 7.96 0.54
N ALA A 86 -6.71 6.87 0.11
CA ALA A 86 -5.26 6.80 0.07
C ALA A 86 -4.66 7.72 -1.01
N VAL A 87 -5.28 7.74 -2.21
CA VAL A 87 -4.85 8.62 -3.31
C VAL A 87 -4.87 10.09 -2.90
N LYS A 88 -5.95 10.55 -2.26
CA LYS A 88 -6.06 11.94 -1.78
C LYS A 88 -5.02 12.25 -0.71
N ALA A 89 -4.83 11.36 0.26
CA ALA A 89 -3.84 11.53 1.32
C ALA A 89 -2.40 11.63 0.76
N LEU A 90 -2.08 10.89 -0.30
CA LEU A 90 -0.80 11.01 -1.02
C LEU A 90 -0.72 12.32 -1.82
N GLY A 91 -1.81 12.70 -2.49
CA GLY A 91 -1.91 13.92 -3.29
C GLY A 91 -1.67 15.20 -2.50
N GLU A 92 -2.06 15.26 -1.21
CA GLU A 92 -1.74 16.38 -0.30
C GLU A 92 -0.23 16.68 -0.19
N TYR A 93 0.61 15.68 -0.45
CA TYR A 93 2.08 15.78 -0.41
C TYR A 93 2.70 15.76 -1.81
N ASN A 94 1.90 16.00 -2.86
CA ASN A 94 2.30 15.90 -4.27
C ASN A 94 2.82 14.50 -4.67
N VAL A 95 2.36 13.45 -3.99
CA VAL A 95 2.64 12.06 -4.36
C VAL A 95 1.46 11.51 -5.16
N LYS A 96 1.72 11.07 -6.39
CA LYS A 96 0.73 10.47 -7.29
C LYS A 96 0.60 8.97 -7.02
N ALA A 97 -0.56 8.42 -7.34
CA ALA A 97 -0.86 7.02 -7.09
C ALA A 97 -1.18 6.26 -8.37
N ILE A 98 -0.77 5.01 -8.42
CA ILE A 98 -1.17 4.04 -9.44
C ILE A 98 -2.02 2.99 -8.72
N LEU A 99 -3.21 2.70 -9.23
CA LEU A 99 -4.05 1.64 -8.70
C LEU A 99 -3.63 0.32 -9.37
N ASP A 100 -3.32 -0.66 -8.54
CA ASP A 100 -2.83 -1.97 -8.96
C ASP A 100 -3.74 -3.07 -8.37
N TYR A 101 -4.24 -3.95 -9.24
CA TYR A 101 -5.11 -5.04 -8.84
C TYR A 101 -4.27 -6.24 -8.43
N SER A 102 -4.13 -6.46 -7.11
CA SER A 102 -3.13 -7.38 -6.55
C SER A 102 -3.56 -8.86 -6.49
N VAL A 103 -4.54 -9.30 -7.29
CA VAL A 103 -4.89 -10.73 -7.37
C VAL A 103 -3.99 -11.39 -8.40
N GLU A 104 -3.25 -12.41 -7.96
CA GLU A 104 -2.24 -13.10 -8.75
C GLU A 104 -2.48 -14.61 -8.78
N GLY A 105 -1.84 -15.31 -9.72
CA GLY A 105 -1.72 -16.77 -9.73
C GLY A 105 -3.04 -17.52 -10.01
N LYS A 106 -3.99 -16.87 -10.69
CA LYS A 106 -5.22 -17.47 -11.17
C LYS A 106 -5.15 -17.71 -12.68
N ASP A 107 -5.66 -18.85 -13.11
CA ASP A 107 -5.54 -19.38 -14.47
C ASP A 107 -6.90 -19.72 -15.10
N ASP A 108 -8.01 -19.49 -14.40
CA ASP A 108 -9.36 -19.64 -14.95
C ASP A 108 -9.81 -18.37 -15.71
N ASP A 109 -10.63 -18.59 -16.75
CA ASP A 109 -11.13 -17.53 -17.64
C ASP A 109 -11.86 -16.41 -16.87
N VAL A 110 -12.55 -16.74 -15.77
CA VAL A 110 -13.32 -15.78 -14.98
C VAL A 110 -12.40 -14.80 -14.25
N ASP A 111 -11.34 -15.31 -13.61
CA ASP A 111 -10.36 -14.48 -12.93
C ASP A 111 -9.52 -13.65 -13.92
N ILE A 112 -9.23 -14.19 -15.12
CA ILE A 112 -8.54 -13.44 -16.19
C ILE A 112 -9.42 -12.26 -16.68
N GLU A 113 -10.69 -12.52 -16.98
CA GLU A 113 -11.63 -11.48 -17.43
C GLU A 113 -11.82 -10.40 -16.34
N LYS A 114 -11.84 -10.82 -15.08
CA LYS A 114 -11.92 -9.91 -13.94
C LYS A 114 -10.68 -9.02 -13.83
N ALA A 115 -9.47 -9.59 -13.97
CA ALA A 115 -8.23 -8.82 -13.96
C ALA A 115 -8.18 -7.81 -15.11
N LEU A 116 -8.61 -8.20 -16.31
CA LEU A 116 -8.76 -7.29 -17.46
C LEU A 116 -9.73 -6.14 -17.14
N THR A 117 -10.91 -6.46 -16.60
CA THR A 117 -11.93 -5.47 -16.24
C THR A 117 -11.41 -4.47 -15.21
N GLU A 118 -10.78 -4.95 -14.13
CA GLU A 118 -10.19 -4.10 -13.08
C GLU A 118 -9.06 -3.21 -13.63
N THR A 119 -8.26 -3.73 -14.59
CA THR A 119 -7.22 -2.95 -15.27
C THR A 119 -7.83 -1.82 -16.10
N ILE A 120 -8.84 -2.13 -16.92
CA ILE A 120 -9.54 -1.14 -17.74
C ILE A 120 -10.18 -0.07 -16.85
N ASP A 121 -10.83 -0.47 -15.77
CA ASP A 121 -11.50 0.47 -14.86
C ASP A 121 -10.50 1.32 -14.08
N SER A 122 -9.32 0.79 -13.73
CA SER A 122 -8.22 1.55 -13.15
C SER A 122 -7.69 2.61 -14.13
N ILE A 123 -7.57 2.29 -15.42
CA ILE A 123 -7.19 3.24 -16.49
C ILE A 123 -8.25 4.34 -16.63
N LYS A 124 -9.53 3.98 -16.70
CA LYS A 124 -10.64 4.96 -16.76
C LYS A 124 -10.62 5.89 -15.55
N ASN A 125 -10.42 5.34 -14.35
CA ASN A 125 -10.31 6.11 -13.12
C ASN A 125 -9.12 7.08 -13.18
N ALA A 126 -7.95 6.63 -13.62
CA ALA A 126 -6.77 7.48 -13.78
C ALA A 126 -7.01 8.62 -14.79
N GLY A 127 -7.70 8.35 -15.90
CA GLY A 127 -8.04 9.38 -16.90
C GLY A 127 -8.98 10.48 -16.39
N GLN A 128 -9.69 10.25 -15.29
CA GLN A 128 -10.62 11.22 -14.67
C GLN A 128 -10.08 11.81 -13.36
N ASN A 129 -9.02 11.25 -12.80
CA ASN A 129 -8.48 11.64 -11.51
C ASN A 129 -7.22 12.52 -11.69
N PRO A 130 -7.18 13.73 -11.13
CA PRO A 130 -6.00 14.59 -11.22
C PRO A 130 -4.80 14.11 -10.37
N ASN A 131 -4.97 13.08 -9.53
CA ASN A 131 -3.99 12.57 -8.57
C ASN A 131 -3.66 11.09 -8.72
#